data_AF-X1UE90-F1
#
_entry.id   AF-X1UE90-F1
#
_cell.length_a   1.000
_cell.length_b   1.000
_cell.length_c   1.000
_cell.angle_alpha   90.00
_cell.angle_beta   90.00
_cell.angle_gamma   90.00
#
_symmetry.space_group_name_H-M   'P 1'
#
loop_
_entity.id
_entity.type
_entity.pdbx_description
1 polymer ?
#
loop_
_entity_poly.entity_id
_entity_poly.type
_entity_poly.pdbx_seq_one_letter_code
_entity_poly.pdbx_strand_id
1 'polypeptide(L)'
;MIRLVFASLLTFGLLLSMVTGVVLAAMVSMGEVNLGLAIGLTIAINLVIWLISPWLSDLTLRWFNKLEFLDDATVKQRYASVHQLIHQVADEYRFKAPRIGFIPDRNPAAFTYGLLRSNARIVVT
;
A
#
# COMPACT_ATOMS: atom_id res chain seq x y z
N MET A 1 14.41 14.30 14.31
CA MET A 1 13.25 13.98 15.16
C MET A 1 12.12 13.26 14.41
N ILE A 2 11.68 13.73 13.23
CA ILE A 2 10.59 13.10 12.44
C ILE A 2 10.78 11.60 12.17
N ARG A 3 12.01 11.15 11.87
CA ARG A 3 12.34 9.74 11.63
C ARG A 3 12.11 8.85 12.87
N LEU A 4 12.44 9.36 14.06
CA LEU A 4 12.26 8.64 15.32
C LEU A 4 10.78 8.56 15.70
N VAL A 5 10.05 9.67 15.56
CA VAL A 5 8.61 9.72 15.82
C VAL A 5 7.85 8.72 14.93
N PHE A 6 8.22 8.63 13.66
CA PHE A 6 7.61 7.65 12.75
C PHE A 6 7.97 6.21 13.10
N ALA A 7 9.24 5.90 13.33
CA ALA A 7 9.66 4.56 13.75
C ALA A 7 8.94 4.12 15.02
N SER A 8 8.77 5.04 15.98
CA SER A 8 7.98 4.82 17.19
C SER A 8 6.51 4.57 16.85
N LEU A 9 5.85 5.41 16.05
CA LEU A 9 4.45 5.22 15.66
C LEU A 9 4.19 3.88 14.96
N LEU A 10 5.07 3.48 14.04
CA LEU A 10 4.96 2.19 13.34
C LEU A 10 5.11 1.02 14.33
N THR A 11 6.13 1.09 15.20
CA THR A 11 6.39 0.06 16.20
C THR A 11 5.25 -0.05 17.21
N PHE A 12 4.77 1.08 17.72
CA PHE A 12 3.60 1.14 18.61
C PHE A 12 2.34 0.64 17.91
N GLY A 13 2.13 0.96 16.64
CA GLY A 13 1.00 0.46 15.86
C GLY A 13 1.00 -1.06 15.72
N LEU A 14 2.16 -1.67 15.43
CA LEU A 14 2.33 -3.12 15.35
C LEU A 14 2.15 -3.81 16.71
N LEU A 15 2.69 -3.22 17.77
CA LEU A 15 2.50 -3.75 19.13
C LEU A 15 1.03 -3.65 19.55
N LEU A 16 0.37 -2.52 19.27
CA LEU A 16 -1.03 -2.31 19.59
C LEU A 16 -1.94 -3.29 18.85
N SER A 17 -1.68 -3.56 17.56
CA SER A 17 -2.48 -4.52 16.80
C SER A 17 -2.34 -5.95 17.35
N MET A 18 -1.12 -6.37 17.70
CA MET A 18 -0.86 -7.66 18.35
C MET A 18 -1.58 -7.76 19.70
N VAL A 19 -1.40 -6.75 20.57
CA VAL A 19 -2.03 -6.73 21.91
C VAL A 19 -3.56 -6.73 21.79
N THR A 20 -4.12 -5.95 20.88
CA THR A 20 -5.57 -5.89 20.65
C THR A 20 -6.12 -7.25 20.23
N GLY A 21 -5.41 -8.00 19.38
CA GLY A 21 -5.79 -9.36 19.01
C GLY A 21 -5.80 -10.33 20.18
N VAL A 22 -4.77 -10.29 21.04
CA VAL A 22 -4.69 -11.13 22.25
C VAL A 22 -5.79 -10.78 23.25
N VAL A 23 -6.04 -9.48 23.47
CA VAL A 23 -7.11 -9.01 24.37
C VAL A 23 -8.48 -9.46 23.87
N LEU A 24 -8.77 -9.31 22.57
CA LEU A 24 -10.01 -9.79 21.97
C LEU A 24 -10.19 -11.31 22.17
N ALA A 25 -9.14 -12.10 21.96
CA ALA A 25 -9.18 -13.55 22.18
C ALA A 25 -9.45 -13.89 23.65
N ALA A 26 -8.81 -13.18 24.59
CA ALA A 26 -9.04 -13.35 26.01
C ALA A 26 -10.49 -13.00 26.40
N MET A 27 -11.03 -11.89 25.90
CA MET A 27 -12.42 -11.49 26.16
C MET A 27 -13.43 -12.50 25.62
N VAL A 28 -13.16 -13.11 24.46
CA VAL A 28 -13.99 -14.21 23.93
C VAL A 28 -13.89 -15.43 24.84
N SER A 29 -12.69 -15.78 25.32
CA SER A 29 -12.50 -16.94 26.22
C SER A 29 -13.18 -16.78 27.59
N MET A 30 -13.32 -15.53 28.06
CA MET A 30 -14.00 -15.19 29.31
C MET A 30 -15.52 -15.06 29.13
N GLY A 31 -16.03 -15.15 27.90
CA GLY A 31 -17.46 -15.01 27.59
C GLY A 31 -17.96 -13.56 27.53
N GLU A 32 -17.07 -12.58 27.69
CA GLU A 32 -17.40 -11.14 27.66
C GLU A 32 -17.70 -10.64 26.23
N VAL A 33 -17.13 -11.29 25.22
CA VAL A 33 -17.31 -10.93 23.81
C VAL A 33 -17.80 -12.14 23.03
N ASN A 34 -18.87 -11.95 22.26
CA ASN A 34 -19.35 -12.97 21.34
C ASN A 34 -18.31 -13.23 20.23
N LEU A 35 -18.02 -14.51 19.96
CA LEU A 35 -17.06 -14.92 18.92
C LEU A 35 -17.39 -14.32 17.55
N GLY A 36 -18.67 -14.26 17.18
CA GLY A 36 -19.12 -13.67 15.93
C GLY A 36 -18.83 -12.17 15.83
N LEU A 37 -18.96 -11.44 16.94
CA LEU A 37 -18.60 -10.02 17.02
C LEU A 37 -17.09 -9.83 16.90
N ALA A 38 -16.29 -10.67 17.58
CA ALA A 38 -14.83 -10.60 17.48
C ALA A 38 -14.34 -10.87 16.03
N ILE A 39 -14.85 -11.91 15.39
CA ILE A 39 -14.54 -12.21 13.98
C ILE A 39 -14.99 -11.05 13.07
N GLY A 40 -16.20 -10.53 13.28
CA GLY A 40 -16.74 -9.40 12.52
C GLY A 40 -15.85 -8.16 12.62
N LEU A 41 -15.39 -7.81 13.82
CA LEU A 41 -14.47 -6.70 14.04
C LEU A 41 -13.11 -6.93 13.36
N THR A 42 -12.54 -8.13 13.48
CA THR A 42 -11.26 -8.45 12.82
C THR A 42 -11.36 -8.30 11.31
N ILE A 43 -12.43 -8.84 10.70
CA ILE A 43 -12.67 -8.71 9.26
C ILE A 43 -12.85 -7.24 8.88
N ALA A 44 -13.68 -6.50 9.62
CA ALA A 44 -13.96 -5.09 9.34
C ALA A 44 -12.68 -4.23 9.39
N ILE A 45 -11.86 -4.39 10.43
CA ILE A 45 -10.61 -3.66 10.59
C ILE A 45 -9.64 -3.98 9.44
N ASN A 46 -9.45 -5.26 9.13
CA ASN A 46 -8.55 -5.66 8.05
C ASN A 46 -9.04 -5.18 6.67
N LEU A 47 -10.35 -5.19 6.45
CA LEU A 47 -10.94 -4.67 5.22
C LEU A 47 -10.68 -3.16 5.07
N VAL A 48 -10.83 -2.39 6.16
CA VAL A 48 -10.51 -0.96 6.17
C VAL A 48 -9.03 -0.72 5.88
N ILE A 49 -8.13 -1.45 6.56
CA ILE A 49 -6.68 -1.37 6.35
C ILE A 49 -6.33 -1.68 4.88
N TRP A 50 -6.89 -2.76 4.34
CA TRP A 50 -6.69 -3.14 2.95
C TRP A 50 -7.14 -2.03 1.99
N LEU A 51 -8.32 -1.43 2.22
CA LEU A 51 -8.87 -0.36 1.40
C LEU A 51 -8.00 0.90 1.39
N ILE A 52 -7.44 1.29 2.54
CA ILE A 52 -6.59 2.49 2.66
C ILE A 52 -5.11 2.22 2.32
N SER A 53 -4.70 0.95 2.22
CA SER A 53 -3.30 0.55 2.06
C SER A 53 -2.56 1.20 0.88
N PRO A 54 -3.17 1.41 -0.32
CA PRO A 54 -2.44 2.03 -1.43
C PRO A 54 -2.16 3.52 -1.16
N TRP A 55 -3.09 4.22 -0.50
CA TRP A 55 -2.89 5.62 -0.12
C TRP A 55 -1.82 5.75 0.95
N LEU A 56 -1.82 4.85 1.95
CA LEU A 56 -0.79 4.80 2.97
C LEU A 56 0.59 4.49 2.35
N SER A 57 0.63 3.59 1.37
CA SER A 57 1.84 3.27 0.60
C SER A 57 2.35 4.48 -0.21
N ASP A 58 1.45 5.17 -0.92
CA ASP A 58 1.79 6.40 -1.65
C ASP A 58 2.41 7.44 -0.70
N LEU A 59 1.79 7.67 0.46
CA LEU A 59 2.24 8.65 1.45
C LEU A 59 3.61 8.28 2.03
N THR A 60 3.77 7.03 2.45
CA THR A 60 5.03 6.55 3.05
C THR A 60 6.17 6.59 2.05
N LEU A 61 5.99 6.08 0.84
CA LEU A 61 7.05 6.10 -0.19
C LEU A 61 7.40 7.52 -0.65
N ARG A 62 6.41 8.41 -0.79
CA ARG A 62 6.66 9.84 -1.10
C ARG A 62 7.51 10.50 -0.02
N TRP A 63 7.21 10.20 1.25
CA TRP A 63 7.89 10.85 2.37
C TRP A 63 9.29 10.27 2.63
N PHE A 64 9.45 8.95 2.62
CA PHE A 64 10.71 8.30 3.00
C PHE A 64 11.64 8.07 1.82
N ASN A 65 11.10 7.69 0.68
CA ASN A 65 11.87 7.29 -0.50
C ASN A 65 11.86 8.37 -1.59
N LYS A 66 11.25 9.53 -1.34
CA LYS A 66 11.11 10.60 -2.33
C LYS A 66 10.46 10.10 -3.63
N LEU A 67 9.48 9.21 -3.49
CA LEU A 67 8.71 8.72 -4.63
C LEU A 67 8.05 9.90 -5.36
N GLU A 68 8.32 10.02 -6.65
CA GLU A 68 7.67 10.98 -7.54
C GLU A 68 6.81 10.22 -8.53
N PHE A 69 5.53 10.58 -8.61
CA PHE A 69 4.67 10.01 -9.65
C PHE A 69 4.84 10.84 -10.92
N LEU A 70 5.20 10.17 -12.00
CA LEU A 70 5.35 10.78 -13.32
C LEU A 70 3.99 10.85 -14.01
N ASP A 71 3.71 11.98 -14.64
CA ASP A 71 2.54 12.11 -15.51
C ASP A 71 2.71 11.22 -16.75
N ASP A 72 1.60 10.66 -17.23
CA ASP A 72 1.62 9.74 -18.38
C ASP A 72 2.27 10.37 -19.62
N ALA A 73 2.02 11.66 -19.85
CA ALA A 73 2.65 12.44 -20.91
C ALA A 73 4.18 12.53 -20.75
N THR A 74 4.68 12.70 -19.52
CA THR A 74 6.12 12.73 -19.22
C THR A 74 6.75 11.36 -19.48
N VAL A 75 6.09 10.28 -19.09
CA VAL A 75 6.56 8.91 -19.37
C VAL A 75 6.62 8.67 -20.88
N LYS A 76 5.59 9.09 -21.62
CA LYS A 76 5.56 9.00 -23.09
C LYS A 76 6.70 9.78 -23.75
N GLN A 77 6.98 11.00 -23.27
CA GLN A 77 8.03 11.84 -23.84
C GLN A 77 9.44 11.31 -23.55
N ARG A 78 9.69 10.84 -22.33
CA ARG A 78 11.04 10.42 -21.89
C ARG A 78 11.34 8.95 -22.16
N TYR A 79 10.32 8.09 -22.13
CA TYR A 79 10.44 6.63 -22.20
C TYR A 79 9.35 6.03 -23.10
N ALA A 80 9.32 6.46 -24.37
CA ALA A 80 8.26 6.10 -25.32
C ALA A 80 8.02 4.58 -25.45
N SER A 81 9.08 3.77 -25.50
CA SER A 81 8.96 2.31 -25.60
C SER A 81 8.34 1.67 -24.34
N VAL A 82 8.70 2.18 -23.16
CA VAL A 82 8.16 1.72 -21.88
C VAL A 82 6.68 2.12 -21.75
N HIS A 83 6.35 3.36 -22.12
CA HIS A 83 4.97 3.84 -22.19
C HIS A 83 4.12 2.95 -23.10
N GLN A 84 4.57 2.69 -24.32
CA GLN A 84 3.86 1.84 -25.28
C GLN A 84 3.63 0.42 -24.73
N LEU A 85 4.67 -0.19 -24.13
CA LEU A 85 4.55 -1.53 -23.55
C LEU A 85 3.50 -1.57 -22.43
N ILE A 86 3.53 -0.60 -21.51
CA ILE A 86 2.60 -0.53 -20.39
C ILE A 86 1.16 -0.41 -20.90
N HIS A 87 0.92 0.48 -21.87
CA HIS A 87 -0.42 0.69 -22.44
C HIS A 87 -0.89 -0.52 -23.27
N GLN A 88 -0.01 -1.14 -24.05
CA GLN A 88 -0.34 -2.37 -24.79
C GLN A 88 -0.81 -3.49 -23.85
N VAL A 89 -0.08 -3.73 -22.75
CA VAL A 89 -0.45 -4.73 -21.75
C VAL A 89 -1.75 -4.34 -21.05
N ALA A 90 -1.91 -3.07 -20.68
CA ALA A 90 -3.13 -2.59 -20.03
C ALA A 90 -4.37 -2.81 -20.92
N ASP A 91 -4.24 -2.54 -22.23
CA ASP A 91 -5.30 -2.72 -23.22
C ASP A 91 -5.61 -4.21 -23.46
N GLU A 92 -4.59 -5.06 -23.62
CA GLU A 92 -4.73 -6.51 -23.83
C GLU A 92 -5.54 -7.15 -22.70
N TYR A 93 -5.23 -6.80 -21.45
CA TYR A 93 -5.89 -7.33 -20.26
C TYR A 93 -7.06 -6.47 -19.78
N ARG A 94 -7.47 -5.45 -20.55
CA ARG A 94 -8.64 -4.60 -20.33
C ARG A 94 -8.67 -3.92 -18.96
N PHE A 95 -7.56 -3.33 -18.54
CA PHE A 95 -7.50 -2.52 -17.33
C PHE A 95 -6.83 -1.17 -17.60
N LYS A 96 -7.03 -0.23 -16.68
CA LYS A 96 -6.43 1.12 -16.81
C LYS A 96 -4.92 1.03 -16.62
N ALA A 97 -4.15 1.70 -17.49
CA ALA A 97 -2.70 1.80 -17.36
C ALA A 97 -2.29 2.26 -15.93
N PRO A 98 -1.35 1.57 -15.29
CA PRO A 98 -0.93 1.86 -13.92
C PRO A 98 -0.18 3.20 -13.83
N ARG A 99 -0.25 3.82 -12.65
CA ARG A 99 0.54 5.03 -12.38
C ARG A 99 2.01 4.67 -12.22
N ILE A 100 2.90 5.47 -12.81
CA ILE A 100 4.33 5.22 -12.76
C ILE A 100 4.96 6.11 -11.69
N GLY A 101 5.63 5.48 -10.75
CA GLY A 101 6.40 6.13 -9.70
C GLY A 101 7.89 5.91 -9.93
N PHE A 102 8.67 6.97 -9.73
CA PHE A 102 10.13 6.97 -9.82
C PHE A 102 10.72 7.38 -8.48
N ILE A 103 11.63 6.58 -7.96
CA ILE A 103 12.44 6.92 -6.79
C ILE A 103 13.84 7.23 -7.31
N PRO A 104 14.39 8.44 -7.16
CA PRO A 104 15.70 8.79 -7.70
C PRO A 104 16.82 8.26 -6.79
N ASP A 105 16.98 6.95 -6.70
CA ASP A 105 18.08 6.32 -5.98
C ASP A 105 19.06 5.58 -6.92
N ARG A 106 19.95 4.75 -6.39
CA ARG A 106 20.96 4.00 -7.18
C ARG A 106 20.86 2.50 -6.97
N ASN A 107 19.72 2.04 -6.47
CA ASN A 107 19.45 0.64 -6.19
C ASN A 107 18.45 0.14 -7.22
N PRO A 108 18.83 -0.74 -8.17
CA PRO A 108 17.93 -1.15 -9.25
C PRO A 108 16.84 -2.09 -8.71
N ALA A 109 15.64 -1.56 -8.48
CA ALA A 109 14.47 -2.31 -8.01
C ALA A 109 13.20 -1.86 -8.73
N ALA A 110 12.26 -2.80 -8.86
CA ALA A 110 10.94 -2.52 -9.39
C ALA A 110 9.90 -3.31 -8.59
N PHE A 111 8.78 -2.69 -8.25
CA PHE A 111 7.69 -3.34 -7.53
C PHE A 111 6.35 -2.73 -7.90
N THR A 112 5.28 -3.47 -7.60
CA THR A 112 3.91 -3.05 -7.88
C THR A 112 3.04 -3.15 -6.64
N TYR A 113 2.08 -2.24 -6.53
CA TYR A 113 1.06 -2.28 -5.47
C TYR A 113 -0.21 -1.56 -5.92
N GLY A 114 -1.31 -1.88 -5.26
CA GLY A 114 -2.63 -1.34 -5.56
C GLY A 114 -3.71 -2.21 -4.94
N LEU A 115 -4.94 -1.71 -4.94
CA LEU A 115 -6.08 -2.44 -4.40
C LEU A 115 -6.60 -3.50 -5.40
N LEU A 116 -6.77 -3.07 -6.64
CA LEU A 116 -7.30 -3.82 -7.77
C LEU A 116 -6.52 -3.42 -9.02
N ARG A 117 -6.70 -4.17 -10.12
CA ARG A 117 -5.99 -3.94 -11.39
C ARG A 117 -6.16 -2.51 -11.92
N SER A 118 -7.32 -1.90 -11.74
CA SER A 118 -7.62 -0.52 -12.18
C SER A 118 -6.98 0.59 -11.32
N ASN A 119 -6.35 0.22 -10.20
CA ASN A 119 -5.68 1.10 -9.26
C ASN A 119 -4.22 0.66 -9.02
N ALA A 120 -3.60 0.04 -10.01
CA ALA A 120 -2.23 -0.43 -9.92
C ALA A 120 -1.22 0.73 -10.05
N ARG A 121 -0.09 0.58 -9.36
CA ARG A 121 1.09 1.44 -9.45
C ARG A 121 2.30 0.58 -9.74
N ILE A 122 3.17 1.07 -10.61
CA ILE A 122 4.49 0.52 -10.84
C ILE A 122 5.49 1.52 -10.29
N VAL A 123 6.36 1.09 -9.38
CA VAL A 123 7.44 1.92 -8.86
C VAL A 123 8.77 1.33 -9.29
N VAL A 124 9.63 2.21 -9.80
CA VAL A 124 11.00 1.90 -10.21
C VAL A 124 11.97 2.86 -9.51
N THR A 125 13.16 2.37 -9.20
CA THR A 125 14.22 3.08 -8.48
C THR A 125 15.48 3.26 -9.33
#